data_AF-A0A916YI86-F1
#
_entry.id   AF-A0A916YI86-F1
#
_cell.length_a   1.000
_cell.length_b   1.000
_cell.length_c   1.000
_cell.angle_alpha   90.00
_cell.angle_beta   90.00
_cell.angle_gamma   90.00
#
_symmetry.space_group_name_H-M   'P 1'
#
loop_
_entity.id
_entity.type
_entity.pdbx_description
1 polymer ?
#
loop_
_entity_poly.entity_id
_entity_poly.type
_entity_poly.pdbx_seq_one_letter_code
_entity_poly.pdbx_strand_id
1 'polypeptide(L)'
;MALFDWLSQYETTINQIWVFTLVSTMILYVVCNLLPDRIVGKFLPLHNVFKPQTNIDLDYQSIGYVLLHTTWATRITHSTIIIEAVLWFIIFESWHWSIPLVAILAILIQAIFIGDKKFGLFFIIIGILTYLVAIFGIQLIGLSDAVLLSKVLLMLGGLMRMLSHSAELIPPILINNTDQFEKLDPKKITFRLLLSSPIGYIGEFGSSLPNRILPIQVNYIYQTIFDIAPEKNLAWKEVKESAKTVLTGGYSKLHSLKNYYESVVKN
;
A
#
# COMPACT_ATOMS: atom_id res chain seq x y z
N MET A 1 -24.59 -19.48 1.48
CA MET A 1 -24.97 -19.79 2.87
C MET A 1 -23.84 -20.50 3.59
N ALA A 2 -23.40 -21.69 3.19
CA ALA A 2 -22.31 -22.42 3.89
C ALA A 2 -21.03 -21.61 4.21
N LEU A 3 -20.56 -20.74 3.30
CA LEU A 3 -19.40 -19.87 3.58
C LEU A 3 -19.69 -18.85 4.70
N PHE A 4 -20.86 -18.21 4.68
CA PHE A 4 -21.23 -17.21 5.67
C PHE A 4 -21.52 -17.87 7.03
N ASP A 5 -22.15 -19.04 7.03
CA ASP A 5 -22.33 -19.84 8.23
C ASP A 5 -20.98 -20.20 8.86
N TRP A 6 -20.01 -20.63 8.04
CA TRP A 6 -18.65 -20.91 8.49
C TRP A 6 -17.96 -19.66 9.04
N LEU A 7 -18.03 -18.52 8.34
CA LEU A 7 -17.44 -17.27 8.81
C LEU A 7 -18.05 -16.85 10.15
N SER A 8 -19.37 -16.93 10.30
CA SER A 8 -20.08 -16.56 11.53
C SER A 8 -19.65 -17.42 12.73
N GLN A 9 -19.40 -18.72 12.53
CA GLN A 9 -18.85 -19.60 13.58
C GLN A 9 -17.50 -19.12 14.13
N TYR A 10 -16.69 -18.44 13.33
CA TYR A 10 -15.37 -17.92 13.71
C TYR A 10 -15.35 -16.40 13.91
N GLU A 11 -16.51 -15.75 13.97
CA GLU A 11 -16.61 -14.28 14.02
C GLU A 11 -15.78 -13.67 15.15
N THR A 12 -15.82 -14.27 16.34
CA THR A 12 -15.06 -13.77 17.50
C THR A 12 -13.55 -13.75 17.22
N THR A 13 -13.02 -14.85 16.68
CA THR A 13 -11.59 -14.97 16.33
C THR A 13 -11.21 -13.99 15.22
N ILE A 14 -12.04 -13.90 14.16
CA ILE A 14 -11.82 -12.96 13.06
C ILE A 14 -11.76 -11.52 13.58
N ASN A 15 -12.68 -11.15 14.48
CA ASN A 15 -12.73 -9.82 15.08
C ASN A 15 -11.50 -9.51 15.94
N GLN A 16 -11.00 -10.48 16.72
CA GLN A 16 -9.79 -10.30 17.53
C GLN A 16 -8.56 -10.03 16.65
N ILE A 17 -8.35 -10.84 15.61
CA ILE A 17 -7.24 -10.66 14.67
C ILE A 17 -7.39 -9.31 13.93
N TRP A 18 -8.61 -9.00 13.48
CA TRP A 18 -8.91 -7.74 12.81
C TRP A 18 -8.56 -6.51 13.67
N VAL A 19 -9.02 -6.48 14.92
CA VAL A 19 -8.74 -5.37 15.84
C VAL A 19 -7.24 -5.26 16.10
N PHE A 20 -6.56 -6.37 16.34
CA PHE A 20 -5.10 -6.37 16.51
C PHE A 20 -4.38 -5.80 15.29
N THR A 21 -4.74 -6.23 14.08
CA THR A 21 -4.15 -5.76 12.82
C THR A 21 -4.44 -4.26 12.61
N LEU A 22 -5.66 -3.80 12.87
CA LEU A 22 -6.04 -2.40 12.74
C LEU A 22 -5.27 -1.50 13.72
N VAL A 23 -5.20 -1.89 15.00
CA VAL A 23 -4.44 -1.15 16.03
C VAL A 23 -2.95 -1.12 15.68
N SER A 24 -2.39 -2.26 15.25
CA SER A 24 -0.99 -2.32 14.81
C SER A 24 -0.72 -1.42 13.61
N THR A 25 -1.67 -1.33 12.67
CA THR A 25 -1.59 -0.41 11.52
C THR A 25 -1.60 1.04 11.98
N MET A 26 -2.49 1.42 12.90
CA MET A 26 -2.51 2.77 13.46
C MET A 26 -1.18 3.11 14.16
N ILE A 27 -0.63 2.19 14.96
CA ILE A 27 0.68 2.35 15.61
C ILE A 27 1.77 2.53 14.57
N LEU A 28 1.79 1.72 13.51
CA LEU A 28 2.77 1.82 12.43
C LEU A 28 2.70 3.20 11.76
N TYR A 29 1.51 3.70 11.44
CA TYR A 29 1.34 5.05 10.87
C TYR A 29 1.88 6.14 11.77
N VAL A 30 1.61 6.07 13.08
CA VAL A 30 2.13 7.02 14.07
C VAL A 30 3.65 6.95 14.12
N VAL A 31 4.21 5.74 14.19
CA VAL A 31 5.66 5.51 14.23
C VAL A 31 6.35 6.06 12.97
N CYS A 32 5.82 5.77 11.77
CA CYS A 32 6.39 6.24 10.51
C CYS A 32 6.34 7.77 10.34
N ASN A 33 5.42 8.46 11.02
CA ASN A 33 5.26 9.92 10.91
C ASN A 33 5.97 10.70 12.02
N LEU A 34 6.12 10.11 13.22
CA LEU A 34 6.70 10.81 14.37
C LEU A 34 8.15 10.44 14.67
N LEU A 35 8.56 9.20 14.40
CA LEU A 35 9.94 8.80 14.71
C LEU A 35 10.92 9.19 13.58
N PRO A 36 12.19 9.49 13.93
CA PRO A 36 13.23 9.75 12.95
C PRO A 36 13.46 8.58 11.99
N ASP A 37 13.76 8.89 10.73
CA ASP A 37 13.99 7.91 9.66
C ASP A 37 15.07 6.88 10.01
N ARG A 38 16.12 7.30 10.72
CA ARG A 38 17.21 6.43 11.22
C ARG A 38 16.78 5.31 12.16
N ILE A 39 15.57 5.40 12.74
CA ILE A 39 14.98 4.38 13.60
C ILE A 39 14.12 3.44 12.77
N VAL A 40 13.09 3.98 12.10
CA VAL A 40 12.06 3.18 11.40
C VAL A 40 12.61 2.57 10.11
N GLY A 41 13.42 3.32 9.36
CA GLY A 41 13.97 2.91 8.07
C GLY A 41 14.91 1.70 8.11
N LYS A 42 15.35 1.30 9.31
CA LYS A 42 16.15 0.07 9.52
C LYS A 42 15.31 -1.21 9.58
N PHE A 43 14.00 -1.09 9.74
CA PHE A 43 13.07 -2.23 9.85
C PHE A 43 11.99 -2.19 8.76
N LEU A 44 11.61 -1.00 8.31
CA LEU A 44 10.68 -0.79 7.21
C LEU A 44 11.32 0.15 6.17
N PRO A 45 12.05 -0.39 5.20
CA PRO A 45 12.61 0.39 4.11
C PRO A 45 11.50 1.10 3.33
N LEU A 46 11.75 2.34 2.91
CA LEU A 46 10.76 3.24 2.34
C LEU A 46 9.56 3.56 3.24
N HIS A 47 9.69 3.48 4.57
CA HIS A 47 8.62 3.94 5.49
C HIS A 47 8.21 5.40 5.27
N ASN A 48 9.09 6.23 4.70
CA ASN A 48 8.75 7.61 4.38
C ASN A 48 7.60 7.69 3.38
N VAL A 49 7.27 6.63 2.62
CA VAL A 49 6.06 6.63 1.78
C VAL A 49 4.80 6.89 2.59
N PHE A 50 4.75 6.56 3.89
CA PHE A 50 3.61 6.81 4.81
C PHE A 50 3.44 8.28 5.24
N LYS A 51 4.39 9.16 4.91
CA LYS A 51 4.32 10.58 5.24
C LYS A 51 3.43 11.31 4.24
N PRO A 52 2.64 12.33 4.65
CA PRO A 52 1.73 13.04 3.76
C PRO A 52 2.39 13.60 2.49
N GLN A 53 3.58 14.21 2.63
CA GLN A 53 4.31 14.87 1.54
C GLN A 53 4.69 13.91 0.41
N THR A 54 5.22 12.74 0.76
CA THR A 54 5.59 11.69 -0.19
C THR A 54 4.39 10.85 -0.60
N ASN A 55 3.32 10.77 0.18
CA ASN A 55 2.09 10.06 -0.20
C ASN A 55 1.29 10.77 -1.30
N ILE A 56 1.46 12.09 -1.45
CA ILE A 56 0.88 12.87 -2.56
C ILE A 56 1.84 13.02 -3.74
N ASP A 57 3.11 12.62 -3.58
CA ASP A 57 4.08 12.60 -4.68
C ASP A 57 3.90 11.31 -5.49
N LEU A 58 3.04 11.39 -6.50
CA LEU A 58 2.64 10.23 -7.31
C LEU A 58 3.83 9.62 -8.07
N ASP A 59 4.82 10.41 -8.46
CA ASP A 59 6.02 9.92 -9.14
C ASP A 59 6.91 9.14 -8.17
N TYR A 60 7.17 9.70 -6.98
CA TYR A 60 7.92 9.01 -5.94
C TYR A 60 7.26 7.68 -5.54
N GLN A 61 5.95 7.70 -5.35
CA GLN A 61 5.17 6.50 -5.02
C GLN A 61 5.18 5.49 -6.16
N SER A 62 4.98 5.91 -7.41
CA SER A 62 4.96 5.01 -8.57
C SER A 62 6.33 4.38 -8.82
N ILE A 63 7.41 5.15 -8.67
CA ILE A 63 8.79 4.62 -8.77
C ILE A 63 9.04 3.63 -7.64
N GLY A 64 8.71 3.98 -6.40
CA GLY A 64 8.85 3.10 -5.24
C GLY A 64 8.06 1.80 -5.40
N TYR A 65 6.84 1.89 -5.93
CA TYR A 65 6.01 0.74 -6.26
C TYR A 65 6.72 -0.13 -7.31
N VAL A 66 7.08 0.38 -8.50
CA VAL A 66 7.72 -0.47 -9.51
C VAL A 66 9.05 -1.06 -9.03
N LEU A 67 9.78 -0.32 -8.20
CA LEU A 67 11.06 -0.73 -7.61
C LEU A 67 10.91 -1.92 -6.65
N LEU A 68 9.84 -1.94 -5.86
CA LEU A 68 9.52 -3.00 -4.90
C LEU A 68 8.52 -4.04 -5.43
N HIS A 69 8.23 -4.08 -6.74
CA HIS A 69 7.23 -4.99 -7.33
C HIS A 69 7.78 -5.60 -8.64
N THR A 70 8.93 -6.22 -8.50
CA THR A 70 9.75 -6.75 -9.59
C THR A 70 9.24 -8.10 -10.09
N THR A 71 8.59 -8.89 -9.23
CA THR A 71 8.10 -10.23 -9.59
C THR A 71 6.63 -10.21 -10.04
N TRP A 72 6.23 -11.23 -10.80
CA TRP A 72 4.83 -11.40 -11.21
C TRP A 72 3.91 -11.66 -9.99
N ALA A 73 4.40 -12.38 -8.98
CA ALA A 73 3.64 -12.71 -7.78
C ALA A 73 3.26 -11.43 -7.03
N THR A 74 4.24 -10.55 -6.76
CA THR A 74 3.99 -9.27 -6.09
C THR A 74 3.07 -8.36 -6.90
N ARG A 75 3.16 -8.38 -8.24
CA ARG A 75 2.25 -7.60 -9.10
C ARG A 75 0.81 -8.09 -9.04
N ILE A 76 0.58 -9.41 -8.98
CA ILE A 76 -0.76 -9.98 -8.87
C ILE A 76 -1.37 -9.70 -7.50
N THR A 77 -0.60 -9.85 -6.42
CA THR A 77 -1.10 -9.59 -5.06
C THR A 77 -1.42 -8.11 -4.82
N HIS A 78 -0.91 -7.20 -5.65
CA HIS A 78 -1.21 -5.77 -5.61
C HIS A 78 -2.29 -5.32 -6.60
N SER A 79 -2.59 -6.11 -7.64
CA SER A 79 -3.69 -5.77 -8.55
C SER A 79 -5.07 -5.88 -7.87
N THR A 80 -5.15 -6.57 -6.72
CA THR A 80 -6.36 -6.69 -5.90
C THR A 80 -6.71 -5.41 -5.13
N ILE A 81 -5.82 -4.40 -5.09
CA ILE A 81 -6.02 -3.19 -4.27
C ILE A 81 -7.29 -2.41 -4.61
N ILE A 82 -7.76 -2.45 -5.86
CA ILE A 82 -9.04 -1.83 -6.25
C ILE A 82 -10.22 -2.56 -5.60
N ILE A 83 -10.17 -3.90 -5.55
CA ILE A 83 -11.17 -4.72 -4.87
C ILE A 83 -11.10 -4.44 -3.37
N GLU A 84 -9.90 -4.33 -2.81
CA GLU A 84 -9.73 -4.03 -1.38
C GLU A 84 -10.22 -2.64 -1.00
N ALA A 85 -10.15 -1.65 -1.89
CA ALA A 85 -10.79 -0.36 -1.67
C ALA A 85 -12.31 -0.50 -1.49
N VAL A 86 -12.97 -1.36 -2.27
CA VAL A 86 -14.39 -1.71 -2.07
C VAL A 86 -14.61 -2.30 -0.68
N LEU A 87 -13.79 -3.27 -0.28
CA LEU A 87 -13.90 -3.92 1.04
C LEU A 87 -13.70 -2.92 2.18
N TRP A 88 -12.77 -1.98 2.04
CA TRP A 88 -12.58 -0.90 3.01
C TRP A 88 -13.81 0.01 3.11
N PHE A 89 -14.47 0.34 2.00
CA PHE A 89 -15.72 1.08 2.04
C PHE A 89 -16.85 0.32 2.75
N ILE A 90 -16.92 -1.01 2.63
CA ILE A 90 -17.85 -1.84 3.42
C ILE A 90 -17.55 -1.71 4.92
N ILE A 91 -16.27 -1.80 5.30
CA ILE A 91 -15.84 -1.62 6.69
C ILE A 91 -16.20 -0.20 7.19
N PHE A 92 -15.94 0.84 6.41
CA PHE A 92 -16.24 2.22 6.79
C PHE A 92 -17.74 2.43 7.00
N GLU A 93 -18.59 1.90 6.11
CA GLU A 93 -20.04 1.96 6.24
C GLU A 93 -20.52 1.29 7.54
N SER A 94 -19.89 0.17 7.92
CA SER A 94 -20.21 -0.54 9.16
C SER A 94 -19.86 0.21 10.44
N TRP A 95 -18.93 1.17 10.38
CA TRP A 95 -18.58 2.00 11.53
C TRP A 95 -19.57 3.15 11.69
N HIS A 96 -19.81 3.89 10.62
CA HIS A 96 -20.80 4.97 10.54
C HIS A 96 -20.91 5.46 9.09
N TRP A 97 -22.12 5.82 8.65
CA TRP A 97 -22.40 6.30 7.27
C TRP A 97 -21.57 7.51 6.83
N SER A 98 -21.03 8.29 7.77
CA SER A 98 -20.20 9.45 7.46
C SER A 98 -18.73 9.11 7.19
N ILE A 99 -18.23 7.92 7.59
CA ILE A 99 -16.83 7.55 7.42
C ILE A 99 -16.45 7.36 5.94
N PRO A 100 -17.27 6.71 5.09
CA PRO A 100 -17.05 6.68 3.65
C PRO A 100 -16.92 8.08 3.04
N LEU A 101 -17.73 9.04 3.49
CA LEU A 101 -17.64 10.43 3.03
C LEU A 101 -16.31 11.08 3.39
N VAL A 102 -15.78 10.81 4.59
CA VAL A 102 -14.44 11.26 4.99
C VAL A 102 -13.36 10.62 4.12
N ALA A 103 -13.48 9.33 3.78
CA ALA A 103 -12.54 8.66 2.90
C ALA A 103 -12.57 9.22 1.46
N ILE A 104 -13.76 9.50 0.92
CA ILE A 104 -13.91 10.17 -0.38
C ILE A 104 -13.36 11.60 -0.34
N LEU A 105 -13.58 12.34 0.75
CA LEU A 105 -12.99 13.67 0.93
C LEU A 105 -11.45 13.60 0.96
N ALA A 106 -10.88 12.58 1.61
CA ALA A 106 -9.43 12.36 1.61
C ALA A 106 -8.90 12.06 0.20
N ILE A 107 -9.62 11.25 -0.60
CA ILE A 107 -9.30 11.01 -2.02
C ILE A 107 -9.35 12.30 -2.82
N LEU A 108 -10.39 13.13 -2.63
CA LEU A 108 -10.52 14.44 -3.28
C LEU A 108 -9.35 15.36 -2.94
N ILE A 109 -9.02 15.47 -1.65
CA ILE A 109 -7.88 16.27 -1.17
C ILE A 109 -6.57 15.75 -1.78
N GLN A 110 -6.35 14.43 -1.78
CA GLN A 110 -5.16 13.83 -2.37
C GLN A 110 -5.08 14.09 -3.88
N ALA A 111 -6.18 13.96 -4.61
CA ALA A 111 -6.25 14.27 -6.04
C ALA A 111 -5.87 15.73 -6.34
N ILE A 112 -6.36 16.68 -5.54
CA ILE A 112 -6.02 18.11 -5.66
C ILE A 112 -4.53 18.32 -5.42
N PHE A 113 -3.96 17.71 -4.37
CA PHE A 113 -2.55 17.89 -4.02
C PHE A 113 -1.56 17.24 -4.98
N ILE A 114 -1.93 16.12 -5.63
CA ILE A 114 -1.15 15.54 -6.74
C ILE A 114 -1.04 16.57 -7.88
N GLY A 115 -2.14 17.26 -8.19
CA GLY A 115 -2.15 18.43 -9.07
C GLY A 115 -2.15 18.12 -10.57
N ASP A 116 -2.34 16.86 -10.95
CA ASP A 116 -2.66 16.44 -12.31
C ASP A 116 -4.19 16.32 -12.45
N LYS A 117 -4.80 17.18 -13.26
CA LYS A 117 -6.27 17.35 -13.29
C LYS A 117 -6.97 16.13 -13.89
N LYS A 118 -6.44 15.59 -14.99
CA LYS A 118 -7.02 14.41 -15.66
C LYS A 118 -6.92 13.18 -14.78
N PHE A 119 -5.74 12.94 -14.22
CA PHE A 119 -5.56 11.86 -13.25
C PHE A 119 -6.46 12.07 -12.03
N GLY A 120 -6.50 13.28 -11.46
CA GLY A 120 -7.28 13.58 -10.27
C GLY A 120 -8.78 13.31 -10.46
N LEU A 121 -9.35 13.72 -11.60
CA LEU A 121 -10.73 13.41 -11.94
C LEU A 121 -10.95 11.90 -12.05
N PHE A 122 -10.05 11.19 -12.74
CA PHE A 122 -10.14 9.73 -12.89
C PHE A 122 -10.05 9.02 -11.53
N PHE A 123 -9.16 9.47 -10.64
CA PHE A 123 -9.01 8.93 -9.29
C PHE A 123 -10.24 9.13 -8.43
N ILE A 124 -10.86 10.31 -8.47
CA ILE A 124 -12.12 10.58 -7.78
C ILE A 124 -13.24 9.68 -8.31
N ILE A 125 -13.34 9.50 -9.64
CA ILE A 125 -14.34 8.60 -10.25
C ILE A 125 -14.15 7.17 -9.75
N ILE A 126 -12.92 6.64 -9.74
CA ILE A 126 -12.64 5.30 -9.21
C ILE A 126 -12.99 5.22 -7.71
N GLY A 127 -12.67 6.25 -6.92
CA GLY A 127 -13.08 6.34 -5.52
C GLY A 127 -14.59 6.23 -5.33
N ILE A 128 -15.38 6.98 -6.10
CA ILE A 128 -16.85 6.92 -6.07
C ILE A 128 -17.35 5.55 -6.52
N LEU A 129 -16.81 4.99 -7.60
CA LEU A 129 -17.22 3.68 -8.11
C LEU A 129 -16.97 2.57 -7.08
N THR A 130 -15.80 2.57 -6.42
CA THR A 130 -15.50 1.57 -5.38
C THR A 130 -16.47 1.67 -4.19
N TYR A 131 -16.87 2.88 -3.79
CA TYR A 131 -17.91 3.08 -2.78
C TYR A 131 -19.29 2.58 -3.25
N LEU A 132 -19.71 2.88 -4.49
CA LEU A 132 -20.99 2.40 -5.02
C LEU A 132 -21.05 0.88 -5.10
N VAL A 133 -19.94 0.24 -5.51
CA VAL A 133 -19.83 -1.23 -5.52
C VAL A 133 -19.92 -1.80 -4.10
N ALA A 134 -19.37 -1.10 -3.09
CA ALA A 134 -19.48 -1.51 -1.69
C ALA A 134 -20.94 -1.49 -1.21
N ILE A 135 -21.69 -0.41 -1.51
CA ILE A 135 -23.12 -0.31 -1.19
C ILE A 135 -23.92 -1.40 -1.90
N PHE A 136 -23.66 -1.64 -3.18
CA PHE A 136 -24.31 -2.72 -3.93
C PHE A 136 -24.02 -4.09 -3.30
N GLY A 137 -22.77 -4.34 -2.91
CA GLY A 137 -22.38 -5.56 -2.19
C GLY A 137 -23.13 -5.74 -0.87
N ILE A 138 -23.22 -4.68 -0.06
CA ILE A 138 -23.98 -4.68 1.20
C ILE A 138 -25.47 -4.99 0.96
N GLN A 139 -26.08 -4.41 -0.07
CA GLN A 139 -27.48 -4.69 -0.41
C GLN A 139 -27.71 -6.14 -0.86
N LEU A 140 -26.71 -6.75 -1.52
CA LEU A 140 -26.83 -8.10 -2.08
C LEU A 140 -26.72 -9.20 -1.01
N ILE A 141 -25.77 -9.08 -0.08
CA ILE A 141 -25.47 -10.14 0.90
C ILE A 141 -25.75 -9.74 2.36
N GLY A 142 -26.15 -8.49 2.61
CA GLY A 142 -26.38 -7.97 3.96
C GLY A 142 -25.10 -7.43 4.60
N LEU A 143 -25.26 -6.39 5.45
CA LEU A 143 -24.13 -5.68 6.06
C LEU A 143 -23.26 -6.59 6.93
N SER A 144 -23.86 -7.45 7.76
CA SER A 144 -23.13 -8.34 8.68
C SER A 144 -22.17 -9.27 7.92
N ASP A 145 -22.70 -9.97 6.91
CA ASP A 145 -21.94 -10.93 6.10
C ASP A 145 -20.89 -10.21 5.23
N ALA A 146 -21.24 -9.06 4.66
CA ALA A 146 -20.31 -8.24 3.89
C ALA A 146 -19.12 -7.77 4.73
N VAL A 147 -19.37 -7.34 5.98
CA VAL A 147 -18.31 -6.91 6.90
C VAL A 147 -17.40 -8.07 7.26
N LEU A 148 -17.96 -9.22 7.60
CA LEU A 148 -17.17 -10.37 8.03
C LEU A 148 -16.28 -10.90 6.90
N LEU A 149 -16.84 -10.98 5.68
CA LEU A 149 -16.08 -11.33 4.47
C LEU A 149 -14.98 -10.30 4.19
N SER A 150 -15.28 -9.00 4.30
CA SER A 150 -14.31 -7.92 4.07
C SER A 150 -13.13 -8.01 5.02
N LYS A 151 -13.36 -8.25 6.31
CA LYS A 151 -12.28 -8.42 7.30
C LYS A 151 -11.31 -9.53 6.89
N VAL A 152 -11.84 -10.70 6.54
CA VAL A 152 -11.04 -11.87 6.15
C VAL A 152 -10.26 -11.58 4.87
N LEU A 153 -10.92 -11.08 3.82
CA LEU A 153 -10.27 -10.82 2.54
C LEU A 153 -9.19 -9.73 2.64
N LEU A 154 -9.39 -8.68 3.43
CA LEU A 154 -8.38 -7.64 3.67
C LEU A 154 -7.17 -8.20 4.44
N MET A 155 -7.39 -8.98 5.49
CA MET A 155 -6.30 -9.62 6.24
C MET A 155 -5.52 -10.62 5.38
N LEU A 156 -6.21 -11.39 4.53
CA LEU A 156 -5.57 -12.30 3.58
C LEU A 156 -4.82 -11.53 2.48
N GLY A 157 -5.37 -10.42 1.98
CA GLY A 157 -4.70 -9.54 1.02
C GLY A 157 -3.36 -9.05 1.54
N GLY A 158 -3.33 -8.50 2.76
CA GLY A 158 -2.09 -8.08 3.42
C GLY A 158 -1.09 -9.22 3.61
N LEU A 159 -1.57 -10.42 3.98
CA LEU A 159 -0.71 -11.61 4.14
C LEU A 159 -0.11 -12.05 2.80
N MET A 160 -0.92 -12.12 1.75
CA MET A 160 -0.48 -12.51 0.42
C MET A 160 0.55 -11.54 -0.15
N ARG A 161 0.35 -10.22 0.05
CA ARG A 161 1.36 -9.20 -0.33
C ARG A 161 2.67 -9.39 0.42
N MET A 162 2.63 -9.51 1.74
CA MET A 162 3.83 -9.74 2.55
C MET A 162 4.59 -11.01 2.13
N LEU A 163 3.86 -12.12 1.91
CA LEU A 163 4.47 -13.37 1.44
C LEU A 163 5.09 -13.19 0.05
N SER A 164 4.43 -12.47 -0.87
CA SER A 164 4.97 -12.23 -2.21
C SER A 164 6.25 -11.38 -2.20
N HIS A 165 6.35 -10.39 -1.30
CA HIS A 165 7.58 -9.60 -1.11
C HIS A 165 8.75 -10.43 -0.58
N SER A 166 8.49 -11.55 0.08
CA SER A 166 9.56 -12.45 0.54
C SER A 166 10.33 -13.11 -0.63
N ALA A 167 9.77 -13.09 -1.84
CA ALA A 167 10.42 -13.58 -3.05
C ALA A 167 11.21 -12.50 -3.81
N GLU A 168 11.21 -11.26 -3.33
CA GLU A 168 11.87 -10.15 -3.99
C GLU A 168 13.30 -9.91 -3.49
N LEU A 169 14.00 -9.00 -4.16
CA LEU A 169 15.26 -8.49 -3.65
C LEU A 169 15.00 -7.74 -2.34
N ILE A 170 15.90 -7.95 -1.39
CA ILE A 170 15.88 -7.28 -0.12
C ILE A 170 16.24 -5.81 -0.36
N PRO A 171 15.37 -4.88 0.06
CA PRO A 171 15.64 -3.46 -0.09
C PRO A 171 16.90 -3.02 0.67
N PRO A 172 17.56 -1.94 0.23
CA PRO A 172 18.67 -1.31 0.93
C PRO A 172 18.40 -1.11 2.42
N ILE A 173 19.46 -1.04 3.23
CA ILE A 173 19.43 -0.78 4.69
C ILE A 173 19.00 -1.99 5.55
N LEU A 174 18.21 -2.92 5.02
CA LEU A 174 17.58 -3.97 5.85
C LEU A 174 18.57 -5.02 6.39
N ILE A 175 19.52 -5.45 5.55
CA ILE A 175 20.59 -6.38 5.95
C ILE A 175 21.86 -5.63 6.37
N ASN A 176 22.22 -4.58 5.65
CA ASN A 176 23.44 -3.80 5.85
C ASN A 176 23.20 -2.34 5.49
N ASN A 177 24.15 -1.46 5.81
CA ASN A 177 24.06 -0.03 5.51
C ASN A 177 24.52 0.30 4.08
N THR A 178 24.18 -0.54 3.09
CA THR A 178 24.43 -0.22 1.68
C THR A 178 23.19 0.38 1.04
N ASP A 179 23.38 1.08 -0.08
CA ASP A 179 22.31 1.67 -0.88
C ASP A 179 21.79 0.72 -1.97
N GLN A 180 22.23 -0.55 -1.97
CA GLN A 180 21.96 -1.54 -3.01
C GLN A 180 20.92 -2.57 -2.59
N PHE A 181 20.20 -3.11 -3.56
CA PHE A 181 19.32 -4.26 -3.37
C PHE A 181 20.13 -5.55 -3.31
N GLU A 182 19.74 -6.47 -2.43
CA GLU A 182 20.45 -7.75 -2.27
C GLU A 182 19.53 -8.95 -2.43
N LYS A 183 20.07 -10.07 -2.90
CA LYS A 183 19.37 -11.35 -2.82
C LYS A 183 19.38 -11.84 -1.38
N LEU A 184 18.31 -12.49 -0.95
CA LEU A 184 18.26 -13.19 0.33
C LEU A 184 19.35 -14.26 0.37
N ASP A 185 20.26 -14.14 1.34
CA ASP A 185 21.26 -15.15 1.68
C ASP A 185 20.95 -15.63 3.11
N PRO A 186 20.68 -16.93 3.33
CA PRO A 186 20.43 -17.49 4.66
C PRO A 186 21.52 -17.14 5.68
N LYS A 187 22.77 -16.95 5.24
CA LYS A 187 23.89 -16.58 6.12
C LYS A 187 23.85 -15.11 6.57
N LYS A 188 23.04 -14.28 5.92
CA LYS A 188 22.86 -12.85 6.20
C LYS A 188 21.54 -12.55 6.91
N ILE A 189 20.81 -13.56 7.39
CA ILE A 189 19.57 -13.34 8.15
C ILE A 189 19.91 -12.62 9.45
N THR A 190 19.42 -11.40 9.59
CA THR A 190 19.56 -10.60 10.80
C THR A 190 18.23 -10.57 11.57
N PHE A 191 18.29 -10.24 12.85
CA PHE A 191 17.08 -10.02 13.65
C PHE A 191 16.18 -8.91 13.06
N ARG A 192 16.77 -7.90 12.39
CA ARG A 192 16.00 -6.85 11.68
C ARG A 192 15.17 -7.43 10.54
N LEU A 193 15.77 -8.32 9.76
CA LEU A 193 15.07 -9.01 8.68
C LEU A 193 13.92 -9.87 9.23
N LEU A 194 14.13 -10.57 10.35
CA LEU A 194 13.07 -11.36 11.00
C LEU A 194 11.91 -10.48 11.49
N LEU A 195 12.20 -9.32 12.10
CA LEU A 195 11.18 -8.37 12.54
C LEU A 195 10.48 -7.64 11.38
N SER A 196 11.13 -7.54 10.22
CA SER A 196 10.52 -6.89 9.05
C SER A 196 9.33 -7.67 8.49
N SER A 197 9.22 -8.97 8.72
CA SER A 197 8.05 -9.76 8.26
C SER A 197 6.75 -9.36 8.97
N PRO A 198 6.63 -9.41 10.31
CA PRO A 198 5.41 -8.96 10.99
C PRO A 198 5.14 -7.46 10.78
N ILE A 199 6.17 -6.62 10.74
CA ILE A 199 6.01 -5.18 10.42
C ILE A 199 5.51 -5.01 8.98
N GLY A 200 6.07 -5.80 8.04
CA GLY A 200 5.70 -5.83 6.64
C GLY A 200 4.25 -6.27 6.43
N TYR A 201 3.78 -7.28 7.16
CA TYR A 201 2.36 -7.67 7.13
C TYR A 201 1.44 -6.49 7.48
N ILE A 202 1.75 -5.77 8.57
CA ILE A 202 0.97 -4.61 8.99
C ILE A 202 1.07 -3.47 7.96
N GLY A 203 2.25 -3.25 7.40
CA GLY A 203 2.48 -2.29 6.32
C GLY A 203 1.63 -2.62 5.08
N GLU A 204 1.62 -3.88 4.66
CA GLU A 204 0.91 -4.37 3.49
C GLU A 204 -0.60 -4.47 3.69
N PHE A 205 -1.06 -4.73 4.91
CA PHE A 205 -2.47 -4.59 5.25
C PHE A 205 -2.91 -3.13 5.13
N GLY A 206 -2.14 -2.21 5.72
CA GLY A 206 -2.43 -0.78 5.68
C GLY A 206 -2.22 -0.13 4.30
N SER A 207 -1.52 -0.80 3.38
CA SER A 207 -1.22 -0.29 2.04
C SER A 207 -2.44 -0.30 1.11
N SER A 208 -3.44 -1.14 1.39
CA SER A 208 -4.69 -1.21 0.62
C SER A 208 -5.76 -0.19 1.03
N LEU A 209 -5.48 0.66 2.02
CA LEU A 209 -6.34 1.80 2.33
C LEU A 209 -6.55 2.67 1.08
N PRO A 210 -7.76 3.21 0.83
CA PRO A 210 -8.07 3.93 -0.41
C PRO A 210 -7.21 5.16 -0.73
N ASN A 211 -6.47 5.69 0.24
CA ASN A 211 -5.60 6.87 0.10
C ASN A 211 -4.08 6.55 0.01
N ARG A 212 -3.70 5.26 -0.10
CA ARG A 212 -2.30 4.82 -0.10
C ARG A 212 -1.80 4.36 -1.46
N ILE A 213 -1.91 3.06 -1.78
CA ILE A 213 -1.43 2.52 -3.06
C ILE A 213 -2.51 2.63 -4.16
N LEU A 214 -3.79 2.81 -3.79
CA LEU A 214 -4.86 2.99 -4.78
C LEU A 214 -4.55 4.07 -5.84
N PRO A 215 -4.05 5.29 -5.51
CA PRO A 215 -3.61 6.28 -6.50
C PRO A 215 -2.62 5.72 -7.53
N ILE A 216 -1.70 4.84 -7.11
CA ILE A 216 -0.68 4.25 -7.97
C ILE A 216 -1.32 3.24 -8.92
N GLN A 217 -2.22 2.37 -8.44
CA GLN A 217 -2.95 1.41 -9.29
C GLN A 217 -3.83 2.13 -10.30
N VAL A 218 -4.49 3.20 -9.85
CA VAL A 218 -5.30 4.06 -10.71
C VAL A 218 -4.41 4.72 -11.76
N ASN A 219 -3.23 5.21 -11.39
CA ASN A 219 -2.28 5.82 -12.33
C ASN A 219 -1.80 4.81 -13.37
N TYR A 220 -1.49 3.58 -12.94
CA TYR A 220 -1.14 2.50 -13.85
C TYR A 220 -2.26 2.24 -14.86
N ILE A 221 -3.50 2.08 -14.42
CA ILE A 221 -4.66 1.84 -15.29
C ILE A 221 -4.91 3.03 -16.23
N TYR A 222 -4.90 4.24 -15.68
CA TYR A 222 -5.07 5.51 -16.38
C TYR A 222 -4.10 5.63 -17.58
N GLN A 223 -2.82 5.31 -17.37
CA GLN A 223 -1.80 5.43 -18.42
C GLN A 223 -1.68 4.19 -19.32
N THR A 224 -1.89 2.98 -18.81
CA THR A 224 -1.57 1.74 -19.55
C THR A 224 -2.76 1.02 -20.16
N ILE A 225 -3.96 1.20 -19.59
CA ILE A 225 -5.20 0.61 -20.10
C ILE A 225 -5.97 1.63 -20.90
N PHE A 226 -6.09 2.86 -20.39
CA PHE A 226 -6.81 3.94 -21.05
C PHE A 226 -5.93 4.82 -21.94
N ASP A 227 -4.62 4.58 -21.97
CA ASP A 227 -3.64 5.31 -22.79
C ASP A 227 -3.71 6.84 -22.64
N ILE A 228 -4.02 7.31 -21.43
CA ILE A 228 -4.14 8.74 -21.17
C ILE A 228 -2.78 9.26 -20.69
N ALA A 229 -2.22 10.20 -21.45
CA ALA A 229 -0.97 10.84 -21.09
C ALA A 229 -1.12 11.68 -19.79
N PRO A 230 -0.20 11.55 -18.83
CA PRO A 230 -0.18 12.42 -17.66
C PRO A 230 0.16 13.87 -18.07
N GLU A 231 -0.40 14.85 -17.36
CA GLU A 231 -0.15 16.27 -17.63
C GLU A 231 1.06 16.80 -16.86
N LYS A 232 1.30 16.22 -15.67
CA LYS A 232 2.33 16.68 -14.74
C LYS A 232 3.26 15.56 -14.27
N ASN A 233 2.70 14.38 -14.04
CA ASN A 233 3.45 13.23 -13.53
C ASN A 233 4.23 12.52 -14.65
N LEU A 234 5.19 11.69 -14.28
CA LEU A 234 5.96 10.89 -15.21
C LEU A 234 5.09 9.90 -15.97
N ALA A 235 5.47 9.67 -17.23
CA ALA A 235 4.90 8.57 -18.00
C ALA A 235 5.30 7.22 -17.38
N TRP A 236 4.42 6.21 -17.45
CA TRP A 236 4.66 4.92 -16.81
C TRP A 236 5.93 4.22 -17.33
N LYS A 237 6.34 4.51 -18.57
CA LYS A 237 7.61 4.06 -19.14
C LYS A 237 8.81 4.68 -18.40
N GLU A 238 8.77 5.98 -18.13
CA GLU A 238 9.82 6.71 -17.39
C GLU A 238 9.89 6.27 -15.93
N VAL A 239 8.73 5.97 -15.32
CA VAL A 239 8.65 5.36 -13.98
C VAL A 239 9.41 4.02 -13.96
N LYS A 240 9.16 3.14 -14.94
CA LYS A 240 9.85 1.86 -15.07
C LYS A 240 11.36 2.01 -15.29
N GLU A 241 11.76 2.95 -16.14
CA GLU A 241 13.18 3.22 -16.43
C GLU A 241 13.91 3.76 -15.19
N SER A 242 13.27 4.65 -14.44
CA SER A 242 13.78 5.18 -13.17
C SER A 242 13.93 4.08 -12.13
N ALA A 243 12.89 3.27 -11.94
CA ALA A 243 12.93 2.13 -11.01
C ALA A 243 14.03 1.12 -11.40
N LYS A 244 14.19 0.80 -12.70
CA LYS A 244 15.26 -0.08 -13.18
C LYS A 244 16.64 0.48 -12.89
N THR A 245 16.85 1.78 -13.11
CA THR A 245 18.11 2.47 -12.84
C THR A 245 18.50 2.38 -11.36
N VAL A 246 17.52 2.54 -10.48
CA VAL A 246 17.73 2.40 -9.03
C VAL A 246 17.95 0.94 -8.63
N LEU A 247 17.21 0.01 -9.21
CA LEU A 247 17.35 -1.43 -8.90
C LEU A 247 18.75 -1.95 -9.20
N THR A 248 19.39 -1.45 -10.27
CA THR A 248 20.73 -1.88 -10.69
C THR A 248 21.87 -1.04 -10.10
N GLY A 249 21.60 0.22 -9.75
CA GLY A 249 22.63 1.17 -9.31
C GLY A 249 22.49 1.68 -7.88
N GLY A 250 21.43 1.31 -7.16
CA GLY A 250 21.13 1.70 -5.78
C GLY A 250 20.35 3.00 -5.63
N TYR A 251 19.96 3.31 -4.39
CA TYR A 251 19.19 4.52 -4.04
C TYR A 251 19.93 5.81 -4.41
N SER A 252 21.26 5.79 -4.49
CA SER A 252 22.05 6.96 -4.92
C SER A 252 21.76 7.45 -6.34
N LYS A 253 21.12 6.63 -7.20
CA LYS A 253 20.80 6.99 -8.58
C LYS A 253 19.60 7.89 -8.76
N LEU A 254 18.79 8.08 -7.72
CA LEU A 254 17.64 8.99 -7.76
C LEU A 254 17.72 9.95 -6.59
N HIS A 255 17.64 11.26 -6.84
CA HIS A 255 17.86 12.28 -5.81
C HIS A 255 16.96 12.11 -4.58
N SER A 256 15.67 11.83 -4.78
CA SER A 256 14.71 11.61 -3.69
C SER A 256 15.05 10.38 -2.84
N LEU A 257 15.43 9.27 -3.47
CA LEU A 257 15.82 8.03 -2.77
C LEU A 257 17.19 8.14 -2.11
N LYS A 258 18.13 8.90 -2.70
CA LYS A 258 19.42 9.23 -2.09
C LYS A 258 19.22 10.02 -0.80
N ASN A 259 18.38 11.05 -0.83
CA ASN A 259 18.10 11.87 0.35
C ASN A 259 17.45 11.01 1.46
N TYR A 260 16.54 10.11 1.11
CA TYR A 260 15.98 9.14 2.05
C TYR A 260 17.05 8.19 2.62
N TYR A 261 17.91 7.62 1.77
CA TYR A 261 19.00 6.77 2.23
C TYR A 261 19.91 7.49 3.24
N GLU A 262 20.27 8.74 2.94
CA GLU A 262 21.09 9.56 3.81
C GLU A 262 20.39 9.90 5.13
N SER A 263 19.07 10.13 5.12
CA SER A 263 18.31 10.39 6.36
C SER A 263 18.26 9.17 7.30
N VAL A 264 18.39 7.96 6.76
CA VAL A 264 18.40 6.72 7.55
C VAL A 264 19.81 6.35 8.03
N VAL A 265 20.86 6.59 7.22
CA VAL A 265 22.22 6.09 7.49
C VAL A 265 23.15 7.15 8.10
N LYS A 266 23.04 8.43 7.74
CA LYS A 266 24.04 9.46 8.09
C LYS A 266 23.67 10.35 9.29
N ASN A 267 22.44 10.27 9.80
CA ASN A 267 21.93 11.09 10.91
C ASN A 267 21.68 10.28 12.18
#